data_AF-A0A8J3ARQ9-F1
#
_entry.id   AF-A0A8J3ARQ9-F1
#
_cell.length_a   1.000
_cell.length_b   1.000
_cell.length_c   1.000
_cell.angle_alpha   90.00
_cell.angle_beta   90.00
_cell.angle_gamma   90.00
#
_symmetry.space_group_name_H-M   'P 1'
#
loop_
_entity.id
_entity.type
_entity.pdbx_description
1 polymer ?
#
loop_
_entity_poly.entity_id
_entity_poly.type
_entity_poly.pdbx_seq_one_letter_code
_entity_poly.pdbx_strand_id
1 'polypeptide(L)'
;MKRPEIVYIPEPTLEFRYGQKLEYARDGLYLYGPVDSSESRRPIRYGFIGTKDGLDRFKRWAEAVSSFIDVPAPRKGAKEMAPHHVPFPGVAEAFNAIWSATPHRVIDDISEDELKRLIYIENRHEAIKSVVDVYVERLIAQTKRDEDPPSFWYVGLPEFIYELGRPMSLVAKKDRVPGKVAISAKAALKLNEQPSLFGDAEIEEQAEVYKYEKNFRRQLKARLLHQKIVTQLVRESTLAPYDFLNAAGEPKRRIEDMATVAWKLCSGSYYKSGGRPWQIADMRPGVCYVGLVYKRQEIADTSKHSVCAAQMFLSDGEGVVFRGALGPWFHPDTKQFHLDRAAATRLVTTVLAEYKRLHGKEPLELFIHAKASFSDDEWDGFVEACHGTSTNIVGVQIADAWDQLKLFRSGAYPVIRGTALITDSRTGYLWTSGFVPRLSTYMGPDTPNPLQISVRRGEAELRTVMRDVLALTKINFNTCLFNDREPVTIRFADAIGDILVAAPLEGEPMLPFKFYI
;
A
#
# COMPACT_ATOMS: atom_id res chain seq x y z
N MET A 1 31.74 19.65 -18.69
CA MET A 1 30.59 18.76 -18.45
C MET A 1 31.03 17.33 -18.67
N LYS A 2 30.85 16.44 -17.68
CA LYS A 2 31.01 14.99 -17.91
C LYS A 2 29.94 14.56 -18.92
N ARG A 3 30.29 13.69 -19.87
CA ARG A 3 29.31 13.13 -20.81
C ARG A 3 28.32 12.25 -20.02
N PRO A 4 27.03 12.21 -20.41
CA PRO A 4 26.10 11.26 -19.83
C PRO A 4 26.63 9.84 -19.96
N GLU A 5 26.51 9.06 -18.89
CA GLU A 5 27.03 7.70 -18.81
C GLU A 5 25.87 6.72 -18.65
N ILE A 6 25.80 5.71 -19.52
CA ILE A 6 24.85 4.61 -19.37
C ILE A 6 25.52 3.50 -18.59
N VAL A 7 24.87 3.06 -17.51
CA VAL A 7 25.37 2.01 -16.64
C VAL A 7 24.29 1.00 -16.32
N TYR A 8 24.71 -0.18 -15.88
CA TYR A 8 23.81 -1.23 -15.43
C TYR A 8 24.00 -1.43 -13.92
N ILE A 9 22.91 -1.30 -13.18
CA ILE A 9 22.84 -1.64 -11.75
C ILE A 9 22.38 -3.10 -11.66
N PRO A 10 23.17 -3.99 -11.05
CA PRO A 10 22.79 -5.39 -10.89
C PRO A 10 21.45 -5.54 -10.18
N GLU A 11 20.70 -6.57 -10.58
CA GLU A 11 19.40 -6.85 -9.98
C GLU A 11 19.56 -7.18 -8.48
N PRO A 12 18.85 -6.46 -7.58
CA PRO A 12 18.95 -6.70 -6.15
C PRO A 12 18.41 -8.08 -5.76
N THR A 13 19.09 -8.74 -4.84
CA THR A 13 18.69 -10.04 -4.28
C THR A 13 17.85 -9.86 -3.02
N LEU A 14 16.98 -10.85 -2.79
CA LEU A 14 16.16 -11.01 -1.61
C LEU A 14 16.70 -12.17 -0.79
N GLU A 15 16.63 -12.06 0.53
CA GLU A 15 17.03 -13.10 1.47
C GLU A 15 15.80 -13.85 2.00
N PHE A 16 15.99 -15.16 2.13
CA PHE A 16 15.01 -16.14 2.59
C PHE A 16 15.62 -16.98 3.70
N ARG A 17 14.91 -18.02 4.13
CA ARG A 17 15.39 -18.96 5.16
C ARG A 17 16.79 -19.48 4.83
N TYR A 18 17.57 -19.77 5.87
CA TYR A 18 18.95 -20.29 5.77
C TYR A 18 19.93 -19.35 5.06
N GLY A 19 19.65 -18.03 5.04
CA GLY A 19 20.51 -17.03 4.40
C GLY A 19 20.57 -17.15 2.87
N GLN A 20 19.60 -17.84 2.26
CA GLN A 20 19.56 -18.05 0.82
C GLN A 20 19.15 -16.78 0.10
N LYS A 21 19.82 -16.48 -1.02
CA LYS A 21 19.66 -15.23 -1.77
C LYS A 21 19.17 -15.49 -3.18
N LEU A 22 18.03 -14.92 -3.55
CA LEU A 22 17.45 -15.04 -4.90
C LEU A 22 16.84 -13.72 -5.37
N GLU A 23 16.75 -13.54 -6.69
CA GLU A 23 16.18 -12.32 -7.27
C GLU A 23 14.66 -12.24 -7.17
N TYR A 24 13.96 -13.39 -7.09
CA TYR A 24 12.50 -13.47 -7.17
C TYR A 24 11.87 -14.04 -5.90
N ALA A 25 10.94 -13.30 -5.31
CA ALA A 25 10.18 -13.67 -4.10
C ALA A 25 9.54 -15.05 -4.18
N ARG A 26 8.90 -15.40 -5.31
CA ARG A 26 8.22 -16.69 -5.45
C ARG A 26 9.20 -17.86 -5.45
N ASP A 27 10.35 -17.72 -6.10
CA ASP A 27 11.37 -18.77 -6.12
C ASP A 27 11.92 -19.02 -4.71
N GLY A 28 12.25 -17.94 -3.98
CA GLY A 28 12.77 -18.06 -2.63
C GLY A 28 11.79 -18.65 -1.64
N LEU A 29 10.52 -18.24 -1.70
CA LEU A 29 9.48 -18.84 -0.87
C LEU A 29 9.21 -20.30 -1.24
N TYR A 30 9.18 -20.62 -2.53
CA TYR A 30 8.96 -21.98 -3.01
C TYR A 30 10.07 -22.94 -2.57
N LEU A 31 11.34 -22.49 -2.63
CA LEU A 31 12.51 -23.34 -2.38
C LEU A 31 12.95 -23.36 -0.91
N TYR A 32 12.84 -22.24 -0.21
CA TYR A 32 13.45 -22.05 1.11
C TYR A 32 12.46 -21.62 2.19
N GLY A 33 11.35 -21.00 1.80
CA GLY A 33 10.37 -20.43 2.72
C GLY A 33 10.83 -19.08 3.33
N PRO A 34 10.05 -18.54 4.29
CA PRO A 34 10.23 -17.17 4.80
C PRO A 34 11.55 -16.93 5.53
N VAL A 35 12.06 -15.70 5.46
CA VAL A 35 13.30 -15.32 6.17
C VAL A 35 13.17 -15.41 7.69
N ASP A 36 11.98 -15.15 8.24
CA ASP A 36 11.72 -15.19 9.69
C ASP A 36 11.26 -16.58 10.19
N SER A 37 11.33 -17.59 9.34
CA SER A 37 10.79 -18.91 9.65
C SER A 37 11.64 -19.64 10.70
N SER A 38 10.97 -20.24 11.69
CA SER A 38 11.61 -21.09 12.71
C SER A 38 11.31 -22.59 12.49
N GLU A 39 11.76 -23.45 13.39
CA GLU A 39 11.43 -24.89 13.34
C GLU A 39 9.92 -25.14 13.48
N SER A 40 9.24 -24.35 14.32
CA SER A 40 7.79 -24.43 14.48
C SER A 40 7.06 -23.64 13.39
N ARG A 41 6.01 -24.23 12.80
CA ARG A 41 5.16 -23.53 11.84
C ARG A 41 4.41 -22.37 12.50
N ARG A 42 4.41 -21.19 11.86
CA ARG A 42 3.68 -20.00 12.33
C ARG A 42 2.17 -20.19 12.12
N PRO A 43 1.30 -20.06 13.13
CA PRO A 43 -0.14 -20.08 12.92
C PRO A 43 -0.64 -18.78 12.29
N ILE A 44 -1.30 -18.87 11.14
CA ILE A 44 -1.95 -17.72 10.49
C ILE A 44 -3.41 -17.67 10.99
N ARG A 45 -3.64 -16.91 12.06
CA ARG A 45 -4.95 -16.77 12.68
C ARG A 45 -5.69 -15.59 12.05
N TYR A 46 -6.65 -15.87 11.19
CA TYR A 46 -7.44 -14.83 10.54
C TYR A 46 -8.93 -14.95 10.86
N GLY A 47 -9.62 -13.82 10.86
CA GLY A 47 -11.08 -13.74 10.90
C GLY A 47 -11.66 -13.50 9.50
N PHE A 48 -12.96 -13.72 9.34
CA PHE A 48 -13.70 -13.37 8.13
C PHE A 48 -14.96 -12.57 8.48
N ILE A 49 -15.21 -11.49 7.73
CA ILE A 49 -16.46 -10.73 7.78
C ILE A 49 -17.02 -10.57 6.36
N GLY A 50 -18.29 -10.88 6.17
CA GLY A 50 -18.97 -10.79 4.88
C GLY A 50 -20.35 -11.45 4.91
N THR A 51 -20.92 -11.71 3.74
CA THR A 51 -22.17 -12.49 3.61
C THR A 51 -21.89 -13.99 3.82
N LYS A 52 -22.94 -14.78 4.05
CA LYS A 52 -22.83 -16.26 4.12
C LYS A 52 -22.27 -16.86 2.83
N ASP A 53 -22.77 -16.43 1.68
CA ASP A 53 -22.26 -16.85 0.38
C ASP A 53 -20.78 -16.46 0.19
N GLY A 54 -20.40 -15.27 0.67
CA GLY A 54 -19.02 -14.80 0.69
C GLY A 54 -18.11 -15.70 1.53
N LEU A 55 -18.58 -16.14 2.71
CA LEU A 55 -17.88 -17.07 3.59
C LEU A 55 -17.66 -18.42 2.91
N ASP A 56 -18.67 -18.96 2.22
CA ASP A 56 -18.56 -20.27 1.56
C ASP A 56 -17.59 -20.22 0.37
N ARG A 57 -17.59 -19.13 -0.40
CA ARG A 57 -16.59 -18.85 -1.44
C ARG A 57 -15.19 -18.75 -0.84
N PHE A 58 -15.07 -18.06 0.29
CA PHE A 58 -13.81 -17.91 0.98
C PHE A 58 -13.27 -19.25 1.50
N LYS A 59 -14.10 -20.09 2.13
CA LYS A 59 -13.70 -21.42 2.63
C LYS A 59 -13.18 -22.31 1.49
N ARG A 60 -13.87 -22.34 0.34
CA ARG A 60 -13.40 -23.07 -0.85
C ARG A 60 -12.04 -22.57 -1.34
N TRP A 61 -11.85 -21.26 -1.38
CA TRP A 61 -10.54 -20.68 -1.73
C TRP A 61 -9.46 -21.01 -0.70
N ALA A 62 -9.78 -20.93 0.59
CA ALA A 62 -8.86 -21.22 1.68
C ALA A 62 -8.45 -22.70 1.69
N GLU A 63 -9.35 -23.61 1.34
CA GLU A 63 -9.05 -25.02 1.10
C GLU A 63 -8.11 -25.19 -0.09
N ALA A 64 -8.41 -24.55 -1.23
CA ALA A 64 -7.61 -24.66 -2.44
C ALA A 64 -6.14 -24.24 -2.21
N VAL A 65 -5.91 -23.13 -1.52
CA VAL A 65 -4.54 -22.65 -1.20
C VAL A 65 -3.84 -23.50 -0.13
N SER A 66 -4.52 -24.44 0.52
CA SER A 66 -3.87 -25.41 1.41
C SER A 66 -3.10 -26.48 0.61
N SER A 67 -3.35 -26.58 -0.69
CA SER A 67 -2.80 -27.59 -1.59
C SER A 67 -2.03 -26.98 -2.76
N PHE A 68 -1.40 -27.84 -3.57
CA PHE A 68 -0.68 -27.43 -4.77
C PHE A 68 -1.64 -26.86 -5.82
N ILE A 69 -1.34 -25.67 -6.35
CA ILE A 69 -2.06 -25.03 -7.45
C ILE A 69 -1.09 -24.86 -8.62
N ASP A 70 -1.40 -25.54 -9.73
CA ASP A 70 -0.58 -25.49 -10.94
C ASP A 70 -0.78 -24.19 -11.73
N VAL A 71 0.16 -23.92 -12.63
CA VAL A 71 0.08 -22.83 -13.59
C VAL A 71 -0.84 -23.21 -14.76
N PRO A 72 -1.53 -22.24 -15.39
CA PRO A 72 -2.40 -22.55 -16.51
C PRO A 72 -1.60 -23.03 -17.71
N ALA A 73 -2.20 -23.89 -18.52
CA ALA A 73 -1.63 -24.28 -19.81
C ALA A 73 -1.33 -23.03 -20.67
N PRO A 74 -0.21 -23.00 -21.40
CA PRO A 74 0.11 -21.89 -22.29
C PRO A 74 -1.02 -21.61 -23.29
N ARG A 75 -1.38 -20.33 -23.45
CA ARG A 75 -2.36 -19.93 -24.47
C ARG A 75 -1.79 -20.15 -25.87
N LYS A 76 -2.66 -20.33 -26.86
CA LYS A 76 -2.26 -20.44 -28.27
C LYS A 76 -1.43 -19.22 -28.69
N GLY A 77 -0.20 -19.45 -29.14
CA GLY A 77 0.75 -18.39 -29.53
C GLY A 77 1.57 -17.80 -28.38
N ALA A 78 1.39 -18.25 -27.15
CA ALA A 78 2.29 -17.92 -26.05
C ALA A 78 3.61 -18.71 -26.16
N LYS A 79 4.65 -18.22 -25.48
CA LYS A 79 5.90 -18.98 -25.33
C LYS A 79 5.60 -20.29 -24.58
N GLU A 80 6.25 -21.37 -25.01
CA GLU A 80 6.17 -22.68 -24.36
C GLU A 80 6.61 -22.60 -22.89
N MET A 81 7.74 -21.94 -22.64
CA MET A 81 8.21 -21.63 -21.29
C MET A 81 7.80 -20.21 -20.91
N ALA A 82 7.05 -20.10 -19.82
CA ALA A 82 6.59 -18.83 -19.25
C ALA A 82 7.07 -18.70 -17.78
N PRO A 83 8.35 -18.36 -17.53
CA PRO A 83 8.97 -18.44 -16.19
C PRO A 83 8.39 -17.49 -15.13
N HIS A 84 7.45 -16.63 -15.51
CA HIS A 84 6.72 -15.72 -14.64
C HIS A 84 5.46 -16.37 -14.03
N HIS A 85 4.98 -17.47 -14.61
CA HIS A 85 3.99 -18.33 -13.98
C HIS A 85 4.75 -19.33 -13.10
N VAL A 86 4.54 -19.22 -11.79
CA VAL A 86 5.17 -20.10 -10.78
C VAL A 86 4.04 -20.82 -10.05
N PRO A 87 4.06 -22.16 -9.98
CA PRO A 87 3.04 -22.90 -9.25
C PRO A 87 3.06 -22.50 -7.77
N PHE A 88 1.93 -22.67 -7.10
CA PHE A 88 1.81 -22.40 -5.68
C PHE A 88 1.83 -23.72 -4.92
N PRO A 89 2.81 -24.00 -4.05
CA PRO A 89 2.96 -25.32 -3.44
C PRO A 89 1.97 -25.57 -2.28
N GLY A 90 1.17 -24.57 -1.93
CA GLY A 90 0.32 -24.57 -0.75
C GLY A 90 0.91 -23.68 0.36
N VAL A 91 0.05 -23.11 1.21
CA VAL A 91 0.48 -22.16 2.25
C VAL A 91 1.48 -22.78 3.23
N ALA A 92 1.28 -24.04 3.61
CA ALA A 92 2.14 -24.72 4.55
C ALA A 92 3.58 -24.85 4.04
N GLU A 93 3.74 -25.18 2.76
CA GLU A 93 5.06 -25.39 2.16
C GLU A 93 5.72 -24.08 1.74
N ALA A 94 4.98 -23.13 1.16
CA ALA A 94 5.52 -21.83 0.75
C ALA A 94 5.94 -20.93 1.93
N PHE A 95 5.22 -21.01 3.06
CA PHE A 95 5.38 -20.07 4.17
C PHE A 95 5.78 -20.73 5.49
N ASN A 96 5.98 -22.06 5.52
CA ASN A 96 6.18 -22.82 6.76
C ASN A 96 5.16 -22.40 7.85
N ALA A 97 3.89 -22.40 7.47
CA ALA A 97 2.81 -21.81 8.27
C ALA A 97 1.65 -22.80 8.48
N ILE A 98 0.94 -22.69 9.60
CA ILE A 98 -0.30 -23.42 9.85
C ILE A 98 -1.44 -22.57 9.29
N TRP A 99 -2.12 -23.14 8.29
CA TRP A 99 -3.27 -22.53 7.63
C TRP A 99 -4.50 -23.42 7.85
N SER A 100 -5.62 -22.79 8.20
CA SER A 100 -6.90 -23.48 8.40
C SER A 100 -7.88 -22.96 7.37
N ALA A 101 -8.55 -23.82 6.62
CA ALA A 101 -9.60 -23.39 5.69
C ALA A 101 -10.77 -22.68 6.39
N THR A 102 -11.00 -23.01 7.67
CA THR A 102 -12.00 -22.34 8.49
C THR A 102 -11.38 -21.14 9.23
N PRO A 103 -11.95 -19.93 9.08
CA PRO A 103 -11.50 -18.76 9.83
C PRO A 103 -11.61 -18.98 11.35
N HIS A 104 -10.69 -18.40 12.12
CA HIS A 104 -10.69 -18.45 13.60
C HIS A 104 -11.92 -17.74 14.20
N ARG A 105 -12.38 -16.69 13.52
CA ARG A 105 -13.59 -15.93 13.85
C ARG A 105 -14.36 -15.61 12.58
N VAL A 106 -15.68 -15.65 12.66
CA VAL A 106 -16.58 -15.40 11.53
C VAL A 106 -17.66 -14.42 11.96
N ILE A 107 -17.90 -13.42 11.11
CA ILE A 107 -19.04 -12.50 11.18
C ILE A 107 -19.76 -12.62 9.83
N ASP A 108 -20.84 -13.40 9.81
CA ASP A 108 -21.62 -13.74 8.60
C ASP A 108 -23.10 -13.32 8.70
N ASP A 109 -23.44 -12.47 9.67
CA ASP A 109 -24.78 -11.92 9.88
C ASP A 109 -25.09 -10.74 8.94
N ILE A 110 -24.18 -10.41 8.01
CA ILE A 110 -24.35 -9.33 7.04
C ILE A 110 -25.27 -9.80 5.91
N SER A 111 -26.41 -9.11 5.78
CA SER A 111 -27.38 -9.37 4.70
C SER A 111 -26.99 -8.68 3.40
N GLU A 112 -27.02 -9.41 2.28
CA GLU A 112 -26.79 -8.83 0.96
C GLU A 112 -27.84 -7.77 0.60
N ASP A 113 -29.10 -7.99 0.98
CA ASP A 113 -30.20 -7.06 0.70
C ASP A 113 -30.06 -5.77 1.50
N GLU A 114 -29.56 -5.86 2.73
CA GLU A 114 -29.22 -4.68 3.54
C GLU A 114 -28.10 -3.88 2.85
N LEU A 115 -27.01 -4.55 2.44
CA LEU A 115 -25.90 -3.93 1.75
C LEU A 115 -26.34 -3.25 0.43
N LYS A 116 -27.21 -3.89 -0.35
CA LYS A 116 -27.81 -3.30 -1.56
C LYS A 116 -28.63 -2.07 -1.21
N ARG A 117 -29.56 -2.15 -0.25
CA ARG A 117 -30.37 -0.99 0.14
C ARG A 117 -29.49 0.22 0.53
N LEU A 118 -28.41 0.00 1.28
CA LEU A 118 -27.52 1.06 1.73
C LEU A 118 -26.63 1.63 0.61
N ILE A 119 -26.00 0.79 -0.20
CA ILE A 119 -25.08 1.25 -1.25
C ILE A 119 -25.80 1.96 -2.41
N TYR A 120 -27.10 1.75 -2.57
CA TYR A 120 -27.95 2.39 -3.58
C TYR A 120 -28.56 3.73 -3.11
N ILE A 121 -28.24 4.18 -1.88
CA ILE A 121 -28.59 5.53 -1.42
C ILE A 121 -28.02 6.59 -2.39
N GLU A 122 -28.86 7.56 -2.75
CA GLU A 122 -28.51 8.61 -3.71
C GLU A 122 -27.31 9.45 -3.26
N ASN A 123 -27.32 9.88 -1.99
CA ASN A 123 -26.20 10.59 -1.40
C ASN A 123 -25.01 9.65 -1.21
N ARG A 124 -23.95 9.83 -2.02
CA ARG A 124 -22.78 8.93 -2.00
C ARG A 124 -22.00 8.97 -0.69
N HIS A 125 -21.92 10.10 0.01
CA HIS A 125 -21.24 10.14 1.31
C HIS A 125 -22.02 9.30 2.33
N GLU A 126 -23.34 9.43 2.35
CA GLU A 126 -24.22 8.64 3.21
C GLU A 126 -24.17 7.16 2.86
N ALA A 127 -24.28 6.80 1.59
CA ALA A 127 -24.24 5.42 1.12
C ALA A 127 -22.96 4.71 1.56
N ILE A 128 -21.80 5.34 1.29
CA ILE A 128 -20.49 4.75 1.59
C ILE A 128 -20.28 4.67 3.11
N LYS A 129 -20.57 5.74 3.85
CA LYS A 129 -20.49 5.72 5.32
C LYS A 129 -21.36 4.62 5.91
N SER A 130 -22.62 4.52 5.51
CA SER A 130 -23.58 3.55 6.06
C SER A 130 -23.14 2.11 5.77
N VAL A 131 -22.64 1.83 4.56
CA VAL A 131 -22.11 0.51 4.23
C VAL A 131 -20.84 0.23 5.05
N VAL A 132 -19.94 1.19 5.22
CA VAL A 132 -18.74 1.01 6.06
C VAL A 132 -19.10 0.82 7.53
N ASP A 133 -20.13 1.50 8.05
CA ASP A 133 -20.66 1.33 9.41
C ASP A 133 -20.99 -0.14 9.69
N VAL A 134 -21.68 -0.82 8.76
CA VAL A 134 -22.04 -2.25 8.86
C VAL A 134 -20.83 -3.12 9.18
N TYR A 135 -19.68 -2.89 8.52
CA TYR A 135 -18.45 -3.65 8.74
C TYR A 135 -17.69 -3.18 9.99
N VAL A 136 -17.50 -1.87 10.15
CA VAL A 136 -16.69 -1.27 11.22
C VAL A 136 -17.29 -1.59 12.59
N GLU A 137 -18.59 -1.38 12.75
CA GLU A 137 -19.27 -1.59 14.04
C GLU A 137 -19.15 -3.04 14.51
N ARG A 138 -19.36 -3.99 13.59
CA ARG A 138 -19.22 -5.43 13.87
C ARG A 138 -17.79 -5.83 14.20
N LEU A 139 -16.81 -5.36 13.44
CA LEU A 139 -15.40 -5.64 13.71
C LEU A 139 -14.95 -5.08 15.06
N ILE A 140 -15.36 -3.85 15.40
CA ILE A 140 -15.04 -3.22 16.69
C ILE A 140 -15.75 -3.95 17.83
N ALA A 141 -17.04 -4.26 17.69
CA ALA A 141 -17.81 -4.97 18.71
C ALA A 141 -17.22 -6.35 18.99
N GLN A 142 -16.83 -7.09 17.94
CA GLN A 142 -16.20 -8.40 18.07
C GLN A 142 -14.83 -8.29 18.75
N THR A 143 -14.00 -7.34 18.32
CA THR A 143 -12.66 -7.12 18.90
C THR A 143 -12.71 -6.75 20.39
N LYS A 144 -13.77 -6.03 20.83
CA LYS A 144 -13.96 -5.69 22.26
C LYS A 144 -14.41 -6.88 23.12
N ARG A 145 -15.00 -7.91 22.51
CA ARG A 145 -15.53 -9.09 23.23
C ARG A 145 -14.56 -10.28 23.19
N ASP A 146 -13.73 -10.36 22.16
CA ASP A 146 -12.80 -11.47 21.97
C ASP A 146 -11.60 -11.36 22.93
N GLU A 147 -11.41 -12.38 23.77
CA GLU A 147 -10.19 -12.54 24.58
C GLU A 147 -8.97 -12.93 23.72
N ASP A 148 -9.22 -13.58 22.58
CA ASP A 148 -8.19 -14.07 21.66
C ASP A 148 -8.55 -13.71 20.20
N PRO A 149 -8.36 -12.43 19.81
CA PRO A 149 -8.73 -11.92 18.50
C PRO A 149 -7.82 -12.46 17.39
N PRO A 150 -8.30 -12.57 16.15
CA PRO A 150 -7.46 -12.95 15.02
C PRO A 150 -6.40 -11.88 14.73
N SER A 151 -5.29 -12.27 14.12
CA SER A 151 -4.18 -11.37 13.76
C SER A 151 -4.59 -10.35 12.68
N PHE A 152 -5.54 -10.71 11.81
CA PHE A 152 -6.16 -9.83 10.83
C PHE A 152 -7.52 -10.39 10.38
N TRP A 153 -8.30 -9.56 9.69
CA TRP A 153 -9.61 -9.92 9.15
C TRP A 153 -9.63 -9.88 7.62
N TYR A 154 -10.14 -10.93 6.99
CA TYR A 154 -10.60 -10.88 5.62
C TYR A 154 -11.97 -10.19 5.56
N VAL A 155 -12.08 -9.20 4.69
CA VAL A 155 -13.35 -8.52 4.41
C VAL A 155 -13.81 -8.97 3.03
N GLY A 156 -14.78 -9.88 3.01
CA GLY A 156 -15.39 -10.41 1.79
C GLY A 156 -16.33 -9.38 1.18
N LEU A 157 -16.03 -8.93 -0.04
CA LEU A 157 -16.78 -7.89 -0.73
C LEU A 157 -17.60 -8.46 -1.88
N PRO A 158 -18.94 -8.33 -1.81
CA PRO A 158 -19.79 -8.49 -2.99
C PRO A 158 -19.36 -7.53 -4.10
N GLU A 159 -19.53 -7.96 -5.35
CA GLU A 159 -19.02 -7.22 -6.51
C GLU A 159 -19.62 -5.80 -6.61
N PHE A 160 -20.92 -5.65 -6.30
CA PHE A 160 -21.60 -4.37 -6.36
C PHE A 160 -21.07 -3.35 -5.33
N ILE A 161 -20.60 -3.80 -4.16
CA ILE A 161 -19.95 -2.93 -3.17
C ILE A 161 -18.63 -2.41 -3.72
N TYR A 162 -17.86 -3.25 -4.41
CA TYR A 162 -16.63 -2.83 -5.05
C TYR A 162 -16.87 -1.86 -6.23
N GLU A 163 -17.89 -2.12 -7.04
CA GLU A 163 -18.25 -1.29 -8.20
C GLU A 163 -18.78 0.09 -7.75
N LEU A 164 -19.71 0.13 -6.79
CA LEU A 164 -20.34 1.37 -6.29
C LEU A 164 -19.56 2.05 -5.16
N GLY A 165 -18.59 1.36 -4.58
CA GLY A 165 -17.75 1.83 -3.46
C GLY A 165 -16.63 2.79 -3.84
N ARG A 166 -16.50 3.14 -5.13
CA ARG A 166 -15.45 4.01 -5.67
C ARG A 166 -15.91 5.47 -5.74
N PRO A 167 -15.00 6.46 -5.61
CA PRO A 167 -15.35 7.88 -5.50
C PRO A 167 -16.21 8.46 -6.64
N MET A 168 -16.03 7.94 -7.86
CA MET A 168 -16.69 8.43 -9.08
C MET A 168 -17.86 7.54 -9.53
N SER A 169 -18.23 6.54 -8.73
CA SER A 169 -19.35 5.66 -9.06
C SER A 169 -20.69 6.33 -8.79
N LEU A 170 -21.64 6.12 -9.71
CA LEU A 170 -22.99 6.67 -9.63
C LEU A 170 -24.02 5.55 -9.67
N VAL A 171 -25.09 5.73 -8.90
CA VAL A 171 -26.25 4.85 -8.91
C VAL A 171 -27.20 5.28 -10.03
N ALA A 172 -27.65 4.33 -10.84
CA ALA A 172 -28.61 4.57 -11.91
C ALA A 172 -29.93 5.09 -11.31
N LYS A 173 -30.56 6.08 -11.96
CA LYS A 173 -31.75 6.79 -11.43
C LYS A 173 -32.87 5.86 -10.98
N LYS A 174 -33.11 4.78 -11.72
CA LYS A 174 -34.17 3.78 -11.45
C LYS A 174 -33.93 2.95 -10.18
N ASP A 175 -32.68 2.84 -9.74
CA ASP A 175 -32.28 1.98 -8.62
C ASP A 175 -31.98 2.81 -7.35
N ARG A 176 -32.13 4.14 -7.41
CA ARG A 176 -31.81 5.04 -6.29
C ARG A 176 -32.80 4.89 -5.15
N VAL A 177 -32.25 4.86 -3.94
CA VAL A 177 -33.01 4.90 -2.69
C VAL A 177 -32.81 6.28 -2.04
N PRO A 178 -33.88 6.94 -1.54
CA PRO A 178 -33.73 8.17 -0.80
C PRO A 178 -32.94 7.94 0.50
N GLY A 179 -32.00 8.84 0.79
CA GLY A 179 -31.23 8.84 2.03
C GLY A 179 -31.94 9.57 3.17
N LYS A 180 -31.35 9.50 4.36
CA LYS A 180 -31.76 10.26 5.55
C LYS A 180 -31.15 11.67 5.59
N VAL A 181 -30.01 11.87 4.93
CA VAL A 181 -29.31 13.18 4.92
C VAL A 181 -30.01 14.11 3.95
N ALA A 182 -30.67 15.14 4.47
CA ALA A 182 -31.41 16.13 3.69
C ALA A 182 -30.56 17.35 3.32
N ILE A 183 -29.51 17.63 4.08
CA ILE A 183 -28.61 18.77 3.81
C ILE A 183 -27.69 18.48 2.62
N SER A 184 -27.28 19.53 1.92
CA SER A 184 -26.27 19.42 0.86
C SER A 184 -24.85 19.46 1.42
N ALA A 185 -23.88 18.94 0.66
CA ALA A 185 -22.45 19.05 1.02
C ALA A 185 -22.01 20.51 1.27
N LYS A 186 -22.56 21.45 0.49
CA LYS A 186 -22.28 22.89 0.65
C LYS A 186 -22.88 23.46 1.94
N ALA A 187 -24.06 22.99 2.34
CA ALA A 187 -24.69 23.39 3.59
C ALA A 187 -23.94 22.82 4.80
N ALA A 188 -23.58 21.52 4.77
CA ALA A 188 -22.75 20.87 5.78
C ALA A 188 -21.39 21.57 5.95
N LEU A 189 -20.80 22.02 4.85
CA LEU A 189 -19.54 22.77 4.87
C LEU A 189 -19.69 24.12 5.59
N LYS A 190 -20.77 24.86 5.32
CA LYS A 190 -21.04 26.16 5.96
C LYS A 190 -21.23 26.01 7.48
N LEU A 191 -21.85 24.91 7.93
CA LEU A 191 -22.02 24.59 9.36
C LEU A 191 -20.68 24.33 10.07
N ASN A 192 -19.69 23.73 9.39
CA ASN A 192 -18.36 23.52 9.97
C ASN A 192 -17.59 24.85 10.15
N GLU A 193 -17.79 25.83 9.26
CA GLU A 193 -17.14 27.15 9.34
C GLU A 193 -17.82 28.07 10.36
N GLN A 194 -19.15 27.99 10.43
CA GLN A 194 -19.97 28.79 11.34
C GLN A 194 -20.95 27.85 12.05
N PRO A 195 -20.54 27.29 13.20
CA PRO A 195 -21.45 26.50 14.03
C PRO A 195 -22.68 27.36 14.38
N SER A 196 -23.86 26.76 14.31
CA SER A 196 -25.10 27.43 14.70
C SER A 196 -25.03 27.85 16.18
N LEU A 197 -25.36 29.09 16.50
CA LEU A 197 -25.50 29.57 17.90
C LEU A 197 -26.63 28.85 18.66
N PHE A 198 -27.54 28.18 17.94
CA PHE A 198 -28.63 27.37 18.46
C PHE A 198 -28.55 25.97 17.83
N GLY A 199 -27.43 25.27 18.04
CA GLY A 199 -27.10 23.96 17.46
C GLY A 199 -28.30 23.04 17.32
N ASP A 200 -28.72 22.81 16.08
CA ASP A 200 -29.71 21.80 15.78
C ASP A 200 -28.94 20.49 15.63
N ALA A 201 -28.95 19.69 16.70
CA ALA A 201 -28.16 18.46 16.81
C ALA A 201 -28.39 17.51 15.63
N GLU A 202 -29.60 17.53 15.05
CA GLU A 202 -29.97 16.71 13.90
C GLU A 202 -29.25 17.17 12.61
N ILE A 203 -29.06 18.47 12.43
CA ILE A 203 -28.35 19.06 11.29
C ILE A 203 -26.83 18.83 11.42
N GLU A 204 -26.29 18.91 12.64
CA GLU A 204 -24.88 18.62 12.91
C GLU A 204 -24.55 17.15 12.67
N GLU A 205 -25.39 16.22 13.12
CA GLU A 205 -25.25 14.78 12.86
C GLU A 205 -25.27 14.47 11.35
N GLN A 206 -26.15 15.13 10.59
CA GLN A 206 -26.18 15.01 9.12
C GLN A 206 -24.91 15.57 8.45
N ALA A 207 -24.29 16.61 9.03
CA ALA A 207 -23.07 17.21 8.49
C ALA A 207 -21.85 16.32 8.68
N GLU A 208 -21.81 15.48 9.73
CA GLU A 208 -20.72 14.52 9.98
C GLU A 208 -20.47 13.59 8.81
N VAL A 209 -21.51 13.21 8.08
CA VAL A 209 -21.42 12.31 6.92
C VAL A 209 -20.46 12.86 5.86
N TYR A 210 -20.37 14.18 5.71
CA TYR A 210 -19.50 14.83 4.73
C TYR A 210 -18.04 14.94 5.16
N LYS A 211 -17.71 14.63 6.43
CA LYS A 211 -16.31 14.54 6.88
C LYS A 211 -15.61 13.28 6.38
N TYR A 212 -16.36 12.32 5.84
CA TYR A 212 -15.83 11.07 5.33
C TYR A 212 -15.73 11.06 3.79
N GLU A 213 -14.71 10.38 3.27
CA GLU A 213 -14.49 10.23 1.83
C GLU A 213 -15.43 9.19 1.21
N LYS A 214 -15.75 9.38 -0.08
CA LYS A 214 -16.58 8.47 -0.91
C LYS A 214 -15.85 7.20 -1.37
N ASN A 215 -14.85 6.72 -0.63
CA ASN A 215 -14.09 5.51 -0.97
C ASN A 215 -14.21 4.47 0.13
N PHE A 216 -14.95 3.39 -0.16
CA PHE A 216 -15.21 2.33 0.81
C PHE A 216 -13.93 1.77 1.46
N ARG A 217 -12.92 1.42 0.65
CA ARG A 217 -11.67 0.82 1.16
C ARG A 217 -10.93 1.79 2.07
N ARG A 218 -10.79 3.05 1.65
CA ARG A 218 -10.02 4.04 2.40
C ARG A 218 -10.70 4.38 3.72
N GLN A 219 -12.01 4.62 3.68
CA GLN A 219 -12.82 4.90 4.86
C GLN A 219 -12.81 3.72 5.85
N LEU A 220 -12.99 2.48 5.36
CA LEU A 220 -12.94 1.27 6.19
C LEU A 220 -11.60 1.15 6.92
N LYS A 221 -10.48 1.25 6.21
CA LYS A 221 -9.15 1.16 6.81
C LYS A 221 -8.91 2.29 7.80
N ALA A 222 -9.23 3.54 7.45
CA ALA A 222 -9.03 4.71 8.29
C ALA A 222 -9.72 4.56 9.65
N ARG A 223 -11.00 4.14 9.64
CA ARG A 223 -11.82 3.98 10.85
C ARG A 223 -11.40 2.82 11.75
N LEU A 224 -10.59 1.89 11.25
CA LEU A 224 -10.10 0.73 12.00
C LEU A 224 -8.68 0.94 12.55
N LEU A 225 -8.01 2.04 12.22
CA LEU A 225 -6.65 2.34 12.67
C LEU A 225 -6.57 2.48 14.20
N HIS A 226 -7.52 3.18 14.82
CA HIS A 226 -7.49 3.45 16.26
C HIS A 226 -7.59 2.16 17.10
N GLN A 227 -8.40 1.21 16.66
CA GLN A 227 -8.64 -0.09 17.30
C GLN A 227 -7.57 -1.11 16.88
N LYS A 228 -6.62 -0.72 16.04
CA LYS A 228 -5.53 -1.58 15.56
C LYS A 228 -6.07 -2.88 14.96
N ILE A 229 -7.12 -2.78 14.13
CA ILE A 229 -7.70 -3.93 13.42
C ILE A 229 -7.09 -3.98 12.01
N VAL A 230 -6.30 -5.03 11.75
CA VAL A 230 -5.69 -5.26 10.43
C VAL A 230 -6.73 -5.90 9.50
N THR A 231 -6.88 -5.38 8.27
CA THR A 231 -7.84 -5.89 7.29
C THR A 231 -7.21 -6.21 5.94
N GLN A 232 -7.67 -7.30 5.33
CA GLN A 232 -7.41 -7.69 3.94
C GLN A 232 -8.74 -7.74 3.19
N LEU A 233 -8.99 -6.74 2.34
CA LEU A 233 -10.19 -6.71 1.52
C LEU A 233 -10.01 -7.68 0.36
N VAL A 234 -11.04 -8.46 0.08
CA VAL A 234 -11.05 -9.41 -1.04
C VAL A 234 -12.41 -9.40 -1.72
N ARG A 235 -12.41 -9.34 -3.05
CA ARG A 235 -13.65 -9.44 -3.83
C ARG A 235 -14.02 -10.91 -3.99
N GLU A 236 -15.29 -11.22 -3.87
CA GLU A 236 -15.80 -12.59 -4.10
C GLU A 236 -15.45 -13.10 -5.49
N SER A 237 -15.49 -12.24 -6.51
CA SER A 237 -15.05 -12.54 -7.89
C SER A 237 -13.54 -12.74 -8.06
N THR A 238 -12.74 -12.55 -7.01
CA THR A 238 -11.31 -12.97 -6.96
C THR A 238 -11.19 -14.39 -6.43
N LEU A 239 -11.99 -14.72 -5.41
CA LEU A 239 -11.96 -16.01 -4.73
C LEU A 239 -12.61 -17.11 -5.59
N ALA A 240 -13.74 -16.78 -6.22
CA ALA A 240 -14.56 -17.71 -6.99
C ALA A 240 -14.97 -17.09 -8.33
N PRO A 241 -14.02 -16.84 -9.26
CA PRO A 241 -14.29 -16.16 -10.53
C PRO A 241 -15.35 -16.86 -11.40
N TYR A 242 -15.41 -18.19 -11.34
CA TYR A 242 -16.33 -19.01 -12.15
C TYR A 242 -17.77 -19.00 -11.67
N ASP A 243 -18.03 -18.44 -10.49
CA ASP A 243 -19.39 -18.22 -10.02
C ASP A 243 -19.95 -16.87 -10.53
N PHE A 244 -19.12 -16.04 -11.16
CA PHE A 244 -19.48 -14.73 -11.71
C PHE A 244 -19.20 -14.72 -13.21
N LEU A 245 -20.07 -15.36 -14.00
CA LEU A 245 -19.89 -15.47 -15.45
C LEU A 245 -20.61 -14.35 -16.21
N ASN A 246 -20.06 -13.98 -17.37
CA ASN A 246 -20.73 -13.15 -18.36
C ASN A 246 -21.68 -13.99 -19.23
N ALA A 247 -22.38 -13.34 -20.17
CA ALA A 247 -23.29 -14.02 -21.09
C ALA A 247 -22.60 -15.06 -22.00
N ALA A 248 -21.27 -14.99 -22.17
CA ALA A 248 -20.47 -15.95 -22.92
C ALA A 248 -19.97 -17.13 -22.06
N GLY A 249 -20.34 -17.22 -20.78
CA GLY A 249 -19.90 -18.28 -19.88
C GLY A 249 -18.47 -18.11 -19.36
N GLU A 250 -17.83 -16.96 -19.60
CA GLU A 250 -16.49 -16.65 -19.12
C GLU A 250 -16.56 -15.80 -17.84
N PRO A 251 -15.54 -15.84 -16.96
CA PRO A 251 -15.51 -14.95 -15.79
C PRO A 251 -15.71 -13.47 -16.17
N LYS A 252 -16.66 -12.81 -15.51
CA LYS A 252 -17.03 -11.38 -15.72
C LYS A 252 -15.81 -10.47 -15.66
N ARG A 253 -14.82 -10.82 -14.84
CA ARG A 253 -13.54 -10.12 -14.72
C ARG A 253 -12.40 -11.02 -15.16
N ARG A 254 -11.56 -10.48 -16.03
CA ARG A 254 -10.24 -11.05 -16.31
C ARG A 254 -9.34 -10.93 -15.08
N ILE A 255 -8.98 -12.06 -14.50
CA ILE A 255 -8.03 -12.16 -13.39
C ILE A 255 -6.72 -12.80 -13.86
N GLU A 256 -5.68 -12.69 -13.03
CA GLU A 256 -4.46 -13.49 -13.18
C GLU A 256 -4.77 -14.97 -12.87
N ASP A 257 -3.81 -15.83 -13.18
CA ASP A 257 -3.93 -17.25 -12.85
C ASP A 257 -4.05 -17.49 -11.34
N MET A 258 -4.70 -18.60 -10.96
CA MET A 258 -5.02 -18.89 -9.57
C MET A 258 -3.78 -19.08 -8.69
N ALA A 259 -2.67 -19.59 -9.24
CA ALA A 259 -1.40 -19.70 -8.52
C ALA A 259 -0.84 -18.29 -8.19
N THR A 260 -0.84 -17.37 -9.15
CA THR A 260 -0.48 -15.96 -8.94
C THR A 260 -1.40 -15.28 -7.92
N VAL A 261 -2.71 -15.52 -7.97
CA VAL A 261 -3.66 -15.00 -6.98
C VAL A 261 -3.37 -15.55 -5.58
N ALA A 262 -3.04 -16.85 -5.47
CA ALA A 262 -2.64 -17.47 -4.21
C ALA A 262 -1.35 -16.85 -3.65
N TRP A 263 -0.30 -16.70 -4.47
CA TRP A 263 0.93 -16.01 -4.07
C TRP A 263 0.67 -14.62 -3.50
N LYS A 264 -0.20 -13.83 -4.15
CA LYS A 264 -0.57 -12.47 -3.72
C LYS A 264 -1.25 -12.48 -2.35
N LEU A 265 -2.36 -13.22 -2.25
CA LEU A 265 -3.20 -13.21 -1.06
C LEU A 265 -2.50 -13.88 0.14
N CYS A 266 -1.81 -14.99 -0.07
CA CYS A 266 -1.14 -15.72 1.01
C CYS A 266 0.10 -14.98 1.53
N SER A 267 0.89 -14.34 0.65
CA SER A 267 1.99 -13.46 1.07
C SER A 267 1.50 -12.28 1.90
N GLY A 268 0.41 -11.63 1.46
CA GLY A 268 -0.21 -10.55 2.22
C GLY A 268 -0.71 -11.01 3.59
N SER A 269 -1.28 -12.21 3.67
CA SER A 269 -1.74 -12.80 4.93
C SER A 269 -0.62 -13.18 5.88
N TYR A 270 0.47 -13.75 5.36
CA TYR A 270 1.66 -14.02 6.16
C TYR A 270 2.19 -12.74 6.79
N TYR A 271 2.33 -11.67 6.00
CA TYR A 271 2.78 -10.37 6.49
C TYR A 271 1.82 -9.75 7.51
N LYS A 272 0.51 -9.77 7.24
CA LYS A 272 -0.51 -9.24 8.16
C LYS A 272 -0.59 -10.00 9.48
N SER A 273 -0.25 -11.30 9.47
CA SER A 273 -0.07 -12.11 10.69
C SER A 273 1.20 -11.78 11.50
N GLY A 274 2.02 -10.84 11.02
CA GLY A 274 3.27 -10.43 11.65
C GLY A 274 4.50 -11.23 11.20
N GLY A 275 4.39 -12.00 10.11
CA GLY A 275 5.52 -12.69 9.51
C GLY A 275 6.28 -11.80 8.51
N ARG A 276 7.54 -12.13 8.22
CA ARG A 276 8.35 -11.48 7.18
C ARG A 276 8.69 -12.49 6.09
N PRO A 277 8.01 -12.43 4.91
CA PRO A 277 8.19 -13.46 3.91
C PRO A 277 9.58 -13.38 3.25
N TRP A 278 10.17 -12.19 3.10
CA TRP A 278 11.54 -11.97 2.64
C TRP A 278 12.06 -10.62 3.10
N GLN A 279 13.36 -10.38 2.96
CA GLN A 279 14.00 -9.08 3.14
C GLN A 279 15.00 -8.79 2.01
N ILE A 280 15.55 -7.59 1.92
CA ILE A 280 16.64 -7.29 0.98
C ILE A 280 17.92 -7.91 1.52
N ALA A 281 18.62 -8.72 0.71
CA ALA A 281 19.71 -9.55 1.20
C ALA A 281 21.00 -8.80 1.55
N ASP A 282 21.31 -7.73 0.81
CA ASP A 282 22.57 -6.99 0.92
C ASP A 282 22.30 -5.51 1.17
N MET A 283 21.36 -5.21 2.06
CA MET A 283 21.08 -3.85 2.50
C MET A 283 22.26 -3.31 3.31
N ARG A 284 22.65 -2.06 3.08
CA ARG A 284 23.75 -1.42 3.80
C ARG A 284 23.42 -1.29 5.29
N PRO A 285 24.36 -1.63 6.20
CA PRO A 285 24.11 -1.56 7.63
C PRO A 285 23.95 -0.10 8.07
N GLY A 286 22.99 0.16 8.95
CA GLY A 286 22.80 1.49 9.53
C GLY A 286 22.07 2.49 8.64
N VAL A 287 21.45 2.05 7.53
CA VAL A 287 20.69 2.94 6.64
C VAL A 287 19.19 2.90 6.98
N CYS A 288 18.57 4.07 7.00
CA CYS A 288 17.14 4.27 7.20
C CYS A 288 16.55 5.06 6.02
N TYR A 289 15.43 4.60 5.46
CA TYR A 289 14.74 5.30 4.38
C TYR A 289 13.39 5.82 4.86
N VAL A 290 13.11 7.09 4.62
CA VAL A 290 11.84 7.74 4.97
C VAL A 290 11.19 8.27 3.70
N GLY A 291 9.99 7.79 3.39
CA GLY A 291 9.14 8.37 2.35
C GLY A 291 8.25 9.47 2.92
N LEU A 292 8.27 10.67 2.34
CA LEU A 292 7.34 11.75 2.67
C LEU A 292 6.17 11.81 1.70
N VAL A 293 4.97 11.98 2.24
CA VAL A 293 3.75 12.27 1.48
C VAL A 293 3.01 13.45 2.09
N TYR A 294 2.42 14.25 1.21
CA TYR A 294 1.53 15.33 1.56
C TYR A 294 0.19 15.09 0.90
N LYS A 295 -0.89 15.24 1.67
CA LYS A 295 -2.26 15.20 1.15
C LYS A 295 -3.03 16.40 1.62
N ARG A 296 -3.68 17.07 0.68
CA ARG A 296 -4.64 18.14 0.99
C ARG A 296 -5.87 17.52 1.59
N GLN A 297 -6.33 18.13 2.68
CA GLN A 297 -7.67 17.86 3.16
C GLN A 297 -8.59 18.85 2.44
N GLU A 298 -9.55 18.34 1.69
CA GLU A 298 -10.61 19.17 1.08
C GLU A 298 -11.65 19.50 2.16
N ILE A 299 -11.24 20.31 3.14
CA ILE A 299 -12.16 20.97 4.06
C ILE A 299 -12.11 22.46 3.69
N ALA A 300 -13.24 22.98 3.20
CA ALA A 300 -13.49 24.38 2.90
C ALA A 300 -12.77 25.00 1.69
N ASP A 301 -13.35 26.10 1.20
CA ASP A 301 -12.78 27.02 0.20
C ASP A 301 -11.45 27.66 0.69
N THR A 302 -11.14 27.50 1.99
CA THR A 302 -9.82 27.73 2.57
C THR A 302 -8.99 26.44 2.57
N SER A 303 -8.66 25.99 1.36
CA SER A 303 -7.86 24.80 1.01
C SER A 303 -6.39 24.78 1.48
N LYS A 304 -6.11 25.31 2.68
CA LYS A 304 -4.77 25.55 3.20
C LYS A 304 -4.22 24.34 3.95
N HIS A 305 -5.02 23.60 4.70
CA HIS A 305 -4.51 22.53 5.58
C HIS A 305 -4.24 21.23 4.83
N SER A 306 -3.07 20.67 5.06
CA SER A 306 -2.60 19.40 4.51
C SER A 306 -2.11 18.51 5.64
N VAL A 307 -2.21 17.20 5.43
CA VAL A 307 -1.58 16.19 6.29
C VAL A 307 -0.27 15.81 5.65
N CYS A 308 0.82 15.94 6.41
CA CYS A 308 2.06 15.26 6.09
C CYS A 308 2.04 13.87 6.75
N ALA A 309 2.45 12.84 6.02
CA ALA A 309 2.76 11.56 6.62
C ALA A 309 4.15 11.11 6.18
N ALA A 310 4.84 10.44 7.09
CA ALA A 310 6.13 9.82 6.82
C ALA A 310 6.03 8.32 6.99
N GLN A 311 6.79 7.60 6.20
CA GLN A 311 6.87 6.15 6.28
C GLN A 311 8.34 5.75 6.31
N MET A 312 8.77 5.25 7.47
CA MET A 312 10.10 4.73 7.69
C MET A 312 10.15 3.28 7.23
N PHE A 313 11.18 2.94 6.46
CA PHE A 313 11.51 1.58 6.03
C PHE A 313 12.91 1.22 6.51
N LEU A 314 13.00 0.05 7.12
CA LEU A 314 14.21 -0.50 7.69
C LEU A 314 14.84 -1.53 6.75
N SER A 315 16.08 -1.88 7.04
CA SER A 315 16.87 -2.85 6.26
C SER A 315 16.24 -4.26 6.16
N ASP A 316 15.44 -4.65 7.14
CA ASP A 316 14.72 -5.94 7.17
C ASP A 316 13.36 -5.88 6.44
N GLY A 317 13.03 -4.75 5.81
CA GLY A 317 11.78 -4.54 5.10
C GLY A 317 10.59 -4.19 6.00
N GLU A 318 10.78 -4.08 7.32
CA GLU A 318 9.76 -3.56 8.21
C GLU A 318 9.53 -2.06 7.96
N GLY A 319 8.27 -1.65 8.09
CA GLY A 319 7.86 -0.28 7.89
C GLY A 319 6.98 0.25 9.02
N VAL A 320 7.22 1.49 9.44
CA VAL A 320 6.41 2.23 10.41
C VAL A 320 5.88 3.49 9.74
N VAL A 321 4.58 3.75 9.88
CA VAL A 321 3.93 4.94 9.36
C VAL A 321 3.71 5.92 10.50
N PHE A 322 4.13 7.16 10.27
CA PHE A 322 3.96 8.30 11.15
C PHE A 322 3.00 9.28 10.48
N ARG A 323 1.90 9.61 11.17
CA ARG A 323 1.08 10.76 10.78
C ARG A 323 1.74 12.02 11.36
N GLY A 324 2.18 12.92 10.50
CA GLY A 324 2.72 14.22 10.90
C GLY A 324 1.61 15.24 11.20
N ALA A 325 2.04 16.40 11.68
CA ALA A 325 1.14 17.47 12.08
C ALA A 325 0.27 17.98 10.92
N LEU A 326 -0.98 18.32 11.24
CA LEU A 326 -1.85 19.11 10.38
C LEU A 326 -1.33 20.54 10.30
N GLY A 327 -1.20 21.09 9.10
CA GLY A 327 -0.77 22.47 8.93
C GLY A 327 -0.90 22.96 7.49
N PRO A 328 -0.68 24.26 7.24
CA PRO A 328 -0.89 24.87 5.95
C PRO A 328 0.26 24.59 4.97
N TRP A 329 0.54 23.31 4.72
CA TRP A 329 1.76 22.89 4.01
C TRP A 329 1.75 23.20 2.51
N PHE A 330 0.60 23.58 1.94
CA PHE A 330 0.49 23.85 0.50
C PHE A 330 0.93 25.27 0.16
N HIS A 331 1.96 25.39 -0.68
CA HIS A 331 2.40 26.67 -1.25
C HIS A 331 1.68 26.95 -2.57
N PRO A 332 0.84 28.01 -2.66
CA PRO A 332 0.04 28.29 -3.86
C PRO A 332 0.87 28.58 -5.12
N ASP A 333 2.01 29.25 -4.98
CA ASP A 333 2.82 29.74 -6.10
C ASP A 333 3.61 28.60 -6.76
N THR A 334 4.27 27.77 -5.95
CA THR A 334 5.04 26.61 -6.44
C THR A 334 4.17 25.38 -6.68
N LYS A 335 2.93 25.39 -6.17
CA LYS A 335 2.00 24.24 -6.13
C LYS A 335 2.63 23.00 -5.48
N GLN A 336 3.57 23.21 -4.56
CA GLN A 336 4.27 22.16 -3.82
C GLN A 336 3.88 22.18 -2.34
N PHE A 337 4.18 21.08 -1.66
CA PHE A 337 3.95 20.97 -0.23
C PHE A 337 5.27 21.01 0.52
N HIS A 338 5.34 21.85 1.55
CA HIS A 338 6.51 21.97 2.40
C HIS A 338 6.07 22.04 3.87
N LEU A 339 6.74 21.28 4.74
CA LEU A 339 6.63 21.46 6.18
C LEU A 339 7.30 22.78 6.58
N ASP A 340 6.80 23.39 7.67
CA ASP A 340 7.60 24.38 8.37
C ASP A 340 8.77 23.69 9.10
N ARG A 341 9.77 24.48 9.47
CA ARG A 341 10.97 24.02 10.16
C ARG A 341 10.65 23.22 11.43
N ALA A 342 9.72 23.70 12.25
CA ALA A 342 9.40 23.05 13.54
C ALA A 342 8.75 21.67 13.35
N ALA A 343 7.84 21.54 12.38
CA ALA A 343 7.21 20.28 12.02
C ALA A 343 8.21 19.31 11.40
N ALA A 344 9.09 19.80 10.54
CA ALA A 344 10.20 19.02 9.97
C ALA A 344 11.13 18.47 11.05
N THR A 345 11.54 19.30 12.03
CA THR A 345 12.36 18.88 13.17
C THR A 345 11.67 17.79 14.00
N ARG A 346 10.40 17.98 14.36
CA ARG A 346 9.63 16.98 15.14
C ARG A 346 9.52 15.65 14.41
N LEU A 347 9.28 15.67 13.10
CA LEU A 347 9.12 14.47 12.29
C LEU A 347 10.40 13.64 12.28
N VAL A 348 11.55 14.24 11.95
CA VAL A 348 12.83 13.54 11.90
C VAL A 348 13.28 13.08 13.28
N THR A 349 13.04 13.89 14.32
CA THR A 349 13.33 13.50 15.72
C THR A 349 12.58 12.23 16.10
N THR A 350 11.30 12.13 15.70
CA THR A 350 10.47 10.95 15.95
C THR A 350 10.99 9.72 15.21
N VAL A 351 11.40 9.88 13.94
CA VAL A 351 12.01 8.80 13.15
C VAL A 351 13.30 8.30 13.80
N LEU A 352 14.20 9.21 14.19
CA LEU A 352 15.47 8.85 14.83
C LEU A 352 15.25 8.13 16.17
N ALA A 353 14.30 8.60 16.97
CA ALA A 353 13.93 7.97 18.23
C ALA A 353 13.38 6.55 18.02
N GLU A 354 12.51 6.34 17.02
CA GLU A 354 11.96 5.02 16.73
C GLU A 354 13.01 4.06 16.18
N TYR A 355 13.90 4.53 15.29
CA TYR A 355 15.04 3.74 14.82
C TYR A 355 15.95 3.34 15.98
N LYS A 356 16.28 4.28 16.88
CA LYS A 356 17.10 4.02 18.07
C LYS A 356 16.42 3.05 19.03
N ARG A 357 15.10 3.11 19.18
CA ARG A 357 14.32 2.15 19.98
C ARG A 357 14.42 0.73 19.43
N LEU A 358 14.42 0.56 18.11
CA LEU A 358 14.48 -0.74 17.43
C LEU A 358 15.91 -1.31 17.35
N HIS A 359 16.91 -0.46 17.13
CA HIS A 359 18.29 -0.90 16.86
C HIS A 359 19.30 -0.56 17.96
N GLY A 360 18.89 0.14 19.03
CA GLY A 360 19.75 0.56 20.15
C GLY A 360 20.70 1.72 19.84
N LYS A 361 20.75 2.20 18.58
CA LYS A 361 21.62 3.28 18.10
C LYS A 361 20.94 4.09 17.01
N GLU A 362 21.39 5.32 16.77
CA GLU A 362 20.95 6.12 15.62
C GLU A 362 21.40 5.49 14.28
N PRO A 363 20.70 5.79 13.17
CA PRO A 363 21.15 5.38 11.85
C PRO A 363 22.44 6.13 11.47
N LEU A 364 23.30 5.47 10.68
CA LEU A 364 24.48 6.12 10.09
C LEU A 364 24.07 7.03 8.94
N GLU A 365 23.06 6.62 8.15
CA GLU A 365 22.53 7.40 7.04
C GLU A 365 21.00 7.40 7.08
N LEU A 366 20.42 8.58 6.90
CA LEU A 366 18.98 8.81 6.81
C LEU A 366 18.64 9.40 5.44
N PHE A 367 18.00 8.61 4.60
CA PHE A 367 17.53 9.04 3.28
C PHE A 367 16.08 9.47 3.34
N ILE A 368 15.80 10.73 3.00
CA ILE A 368 14.44 11.24 2.85
C ILE A 368 14.09 11.21 1.36
N HIS A 369 13.12 10.37 1.00
CA HIS A 369 12.58 10.21 -0.34
C HIS A 369 11.28 11.01 -0.48
N ALA A 370 11.20 11.87 -1.49
CA ALA A 370 10.00 12.64 -1.81
C ALA A 370 9.80 12.76 -3.33
N LYS A 371 8.55 12.98 -3.76
CA LYS A 371 8.24 13.33 -5.16
C LYS A 371 8.60 14.79 -5.47
N ALA A 372 8.36 15.68 -4.50
CA ALA A 372 8.68 17.09 -4.59
C ALA A 372 10.13 17.39 -4.17
N SER A 373 10.59 18.61 -4.43
CA SER A 373 11.87 19.10 -3.89
C SER A 373 11.72 19.52 -2.43
N PHE A 374 12.83 19.76 -1.74
CA PHE A 374 12.86 20.19 -0.33
C PHE A 374 13.10 21.69 -0.23
N SER A 375 12.27 22.40 0.53
CA SER A 375 12.50 23.82 0.86
C SER A 375 13.69 23.98 1.81
N ASP A 376 14.18 25.21 1.97
CA ASP A 376 15.25 25.50 2.93
C ASP A 376 14.76 25.30 4.37
N ASP A 377 13.54 25.72 4.71
CA ASP A 377 12.95 25.55 6.04
C ASP A 377 12.80 24.07 6.43
N GLU A 378 12.33 23.23 5.51
CA GLU A 378 12.24 21.78 5.73
C GLU A 378 13.60 21.18 6.00
N TRP A 379 14.57 21.53 5.15
CA TRP A 379 15.91 21.00 5.24
C TRP A 379 16.62 21.43 6.53
N ASP A 380 16.48 22.69 6.92
CA ASP A 380 17.01 23.21 8.18
C ASP A 380 16.42 22.46 9.38
N GLY A 381 15.12 22.16 9.37
CA GLY A 381 14.49 21.37 10.42
C GLY A 381 14.99 19.92 10.46
N PHE A 382 15.19 19.31 9.29
CA PHE A 382 15.75 17.96 9.19
C PHE A 382 17.19 17.89 9.71
N VAL A 383 18.01 18.87 9.36
CA VAL A 383 19.40 18.99 9.83
C VAL A 383 19.44 19.25 11.34
N GLU A 384 18.58 20.14 11.84
CA GLU A 384 18.47 20.45 13.27
C GLU A 384 18.13 19.21 14.10
N ALA A 385 17.21 18.36 13.65
CA ALA A 385 16.90 17.10 14.31
C ALA A 385 18.08 16.13 14.37
N CYS A 386 19.03 16.24 13.44
CA CYS A 386 20.25 15.43 13.40
C CYS A 386 21.42 16.06 14.19
N HIS A 387 21.28 17.29 14.70
CA HIS A 387 22.34 17.94 15.49
C HIS A 387 22.68 17.11 16.74
N GLY A 388 23.98 16.87 16.96
CA GLY A 388 24.46 16.04 18.05
C GLY A 388 24.39 14.53 17.78
N THR A 389 23.91 14.10 16.61
CA THR A 389 24.01 12.72 16.13
C THR A 389 25.15 12.57 15.12
N SER A 390 25.55 11.33 14.84
CA SER A 390 26.50 11.01 13.75
C SER A 390 25.79 10.70 12.41
N THR A 391 24.49 10.96 12.32
CA THR A 391 23.65 10.60 11.18
C THR A 391 23.93 11.51 9.98
N ASN A 392 24.31 10.93 8.84
CA ASN A 392 24.33 11.63 7.56
C ASN A 392 22.92 11.68 6.97
N ILE A 393 22.35 12.87 6.83
CA ILE A 393 21.02 13.06 6.25
C ILE A 393 21.10 13.45 4.77
N VAL A 394 20.27 12.81 3.94
CA VAL A 394 20.29 12.98 2.48
C VAL A 394 18.87 13.14 1.94
N GLY A 395 18.61 14.23 1.22
CA GLY A 395 17.33 14.49 0.56
C GLY A 395 17.35 14.04 -0.90
N VAL A 396 16.58 13.01 -1.23
CA VAL A 396 16.47 12.44 -2.58
C VAL A 396 15.08 12.69 -3.15
N GLN A 397 15.05 13.37 -4.29
CA GLN A 397 13.85 13.52 -5.10
C GLN A 397 13.74 12.34 -6.07
N ILE A 398 12.58 11.68 -6.07
CA ILE A 398 12.23 10.58 -6.98
C ILE A 398 10.98 10.98 -7.74
N ALA A 399 11.16 11.37 -9.01
CA ALA A 399 10.09 11.83 -9.87
C ALA A 399 9.83 10.83 -11.00
N ASP A 400 8.56 10.71 -11.40
CA ASP A 400 8.22 9.96 -12.61
C ASP A 400 8.61 10.79 -13.84
N ALA A 401 9.55 10.30 -14.64
CA ALA A 401 10.03 10.97 -15.84
C ALA A 401 9.20 10.56 -17.07
N TRP A 402 7.88 10.61 -16.91
CA TRP A 402 6.93 10.16 -17.91
C TRP A 402 7.10 10.92 -19.23
N ASP A 403 7.32 10.19 -20.32
CA ASP A 403 7.53 10.71 -21.68
C ASP A 403 8.64 11.77 -21.83
N GLN A 404 9.52 11.92 -20.83
CA GLN A 404 10.68 12.80 -20.90
C GLN A 404 11.85 12.14 -21.65
N LEU A 405 12.03 10.84 -21.43
CA LEU A 405 13.15 10.08 -21.98
C LEU A 405 12.78 8.60 -22.14
N LYS A 406 13.10 8.02 -23.30
CA LYS A 406 13.00 6.57 -23.55
C LYS A 406 14.31 6.06 -24.11
N LEU A 407 14.76 4.92 -23.59
CA LEU A 407 15.90 4.18 -24.14
C LEU A 407 15.41 2.95 -24.88
N PHE A 408 16.05 2.70 -26.02
CA PHE A 408 15.78 1.56 -26.87
C PHE A 408 17.04 0.71 -26.98
N ARG A 409 16.85 -0.59 -27.13
CA ARG A 409 17.92 -1.54 -27.43
C ARG A 409 17.50 -2.38 -28.63
N SER A 410 18.46 -2.97 -29.31
CA SER A 410 18.18 -3.94 -30.37
C SER A 410 17.37 -5.13 -29.83
N GLY A 411 16.40 -5.60 -30.61
CA GLY A 411 15.53 -6.73 -30.28
C GLY A 411 14.08 -6.31 -29.96
N ALA A 412 13.28 -7.29 -29.53
CA ALA A 412 11.83 -7.11 -29.32
C ALA A 412 11.45 -6.65 -27.90
N TYR A 413 12.41 -6.55 -26.97
CA TYR A 413 12.17 -6.21 -25.57
C TYR A 413 12.81 -4.88 -25.20
N PRO A 414 12.23 -4.15 -24.22
CA PRO A 414 12.79 -2.89 -23.77
C PRO A 414 14.15 -3.08 -23.08
N VAL A 415 14.74 -1.96 -22.64
CA VAL A 415 15.95 -1.98 -21.81
C VAL A 415 15.80 -2.89 -20.60
N ILE A 416 16.93 -3.44 -20.15
CA ILE A 416 16.97 -4.34 -19.01
C ILE A 416 16.63 -3.53 -17.76
N ARG A 417 15.79 -4.07 -16.87
CA ARG A 417 15.57 -3.46 -15.55
C ARG A 417 16.92 -3.29 -14.84
N GLY A 418 17.15 -2.11 -14.25
CA GLY A 418 18.44 -1.73 -13.67
C GLY A 418 19.34 -0.92 -14.60
N THR A 419 18.97 -0.71 -15.88
CA THR A 419 19.62 0.29 -16.73
C THR A 419 19.46 1.68 -16.13
N ALA A 420 20.55 2.45 -16.06
CA ALA A 420 20.56 3.83 -15.60
C ALA A 420 21.32 4.74 -16.55
N LEU A 421 20.82 5.97 -16.75
CA LEU A 421 21.51 7.04 -17.46
C LEU A 421 21.89 8.12 -16.44
N ILE A 422 23.18 8.23 -16.13
CA ILE A 422 23.72 9.24 -15.23
C ILE A 422 23.98 10.51 -16.05
N THR A 423 23.29 11.60 -15.72
CA THR A 423 23.45 12.88 -16.41
C THR A 423 24.51 13.76 -15.76
N ASP A 424 24.59 13.72 -14.42
CA ASP A 424 25.60 14.42 -13.62
C ASP A 424 25.85 13.66 -12.31
N SER A 425 26.66 14.23 -11.40
CA SER A 425 27.02 13.56 -10.14
C SER A 425 25.87 13.43 -9.13
N ARG A 426 24.76 14.15 -9.33
CA ARG A 426 23.62 14.22 -8.41
C ARG A 426 22.30 13.80 -9.03
N THR A 427 22.20 13.76 -10.37
CA THR A 427 20.97 13.42 -11.09
C THR A 427 21.21 12.37 -12.16
N GLY A 428 20.21 11.49 -12.33
CA GLY A 428 20.11 10.60 -13.47
C GLY A 428 18.75 9.90 -13.56
N TYR A 429 18.60 9.05 -14.56
CA TYR A 429 17.39 8.28 -14.83
C TYR A 429 17.63 6.80 -14.56
N LEU A 430 16.71 6.14 -13.87
CA LEU A 430 16.77 4.73 -13.52
C LEU A 430 15.55 3.98 -14.06
N TRP A 431 15.78 2.96 -14.89
CA TRP A 431 14.73 2.03 -15.33
C TRP A 431 14.51 0.94 -14.29
N THR A 432 13.63 1.22 -13.34
CA THR A 432 13.13 0.21 -12.39
C THR A 432 12.13 -0.76 -13.03
N SER A 433 11.63 -0.47 -14.23
CA SER A 433 10.81 -1.39 -15.01
C SER A 433 11.48 -1.62 -16.37
N GLY A 434 11.46 -2.86 -16.84
CA GLY A 434 12.10 -3.24 -18.09
C GLY A 434 12.11 -4.74 -18.29
N PHE A 435 12.89 -5.19 -19.27
CA PHE A 435 13.10 -6.60 -19.51
C PHE A 435 13.77 -7.24 -18.29
N VAL A 436 13.18 -8.32 -17.77
CA VAL A 436 13.72 -9.09 -16.65
C VAL A 436 14.20 -10.44 -17.19
N PRO A 437 15.52 -10.71 -17.21
CA PRO A 437 16.07 -11.96 -17.73
C PRO A 437 15.44 -13.21 -17.09
N ARG A 438 15.31 -13.22 -15.75
CA ARG A 438 14.69 -14.32 -15.00
C ARG A 438 13.25 -14.64 -15.44
N LEU A 439 12.47 -13.63 -15.82
CA LEU A 439 11.09 -13.81 -16.27
C LEU A 439 10.98 -14.09 -17.78
N SER A 440 12.08 -13.89 -18.53
CA SER A 440 12.13 -13.91 -19.99
C SER A 440 11.09 -12.98 -20.65
N THR A 441 10.72 -11.90 -19.95
CA THR A 441 9.72 -10.94 -20.42
C THR A 441 9.80 -9.62 -19.65
N TYR A 442 9.02 -8.64 -20.10
CA TYR A 442 8.71 -7.41 -19.37
C TYR A 442 7.23 -7.46 -18.95
N MET A 443 6.97 -7.32 -17.65
CA MET A 443 5.64 -7.38 -17.05
C MET A 443 5.01 -5.99 -16.96
N GLY A 444 4.90 -5.29 -18.08
CA GLY A 444 4.24 -3.98 -18.15
C GLY A 444 3.82 -3.61 -19.57
N PRO A 445 3.02 -2.54 -19.70
CA PRO A 445 2.62 -2.03 -21.01
C PRO A 445 3.77 -1.24 -21.65
N ASP A 446 3.74 -1.18 -22.98
CA ASP A 446 4.54 -0.28 -23.82
C ASP A 446 6.05 -0.25 -23.53
N THR A 447 6.72 0.83 -23.92
CA THR A 447 8.12 1.09 -23.56
C THR A 447 8.17 1.67 -22.14
N PRO A 448 8.96 1.10 -21.21
CA PRO A 448 9.01 1.56 -19.83
C PRO A 448 9.61 2.97 -19.73
N ASN A 449 8.96 3.80 -18.92
CA ASN A 449 9.45 5.12 -18.54
C ASN A 449 10.39 4.99 -17.31
N PRO A 450 11.48 5.77 -17.23
CA PRO A 450 12.37 5.76 -16.08
C PRO A 450 11.83 6.56 -14.90
N LEU A 451 12.42 6.36 -13.73
CA LEU A 451 12.36 7.30 -12.62
C LEU A 451 13.55 8.25 -12.70
N GLN A 452 13.31 9.56 -12.57
CA GLN A 452 14.39 10.53 -12.37
C GLN A 452 14.75 10.56 -10.88
N ILE A 453 16.02 10.30 -10.59
CA ILE A 453 16.59 10.27 -9.24
C ILE A 453 17.55 11.45 -9.10
N SER A 454 17.27 12.34 -8.15
CA SER A 454 18.08 13.53 -7.88
C SER A 454 18.41 13.65 -6.40
N VAL A 455 19.70 13.66 -6.05
CA VAL A 455 20.19 14.01 -4.71
C VAL A 455 20.14 15.54 -4.58
N ARG A 456 19.06 16.07 -4.00
CA ARG A 456 18.81 17.52 -3.91
C ARG A 456 19.52 18.16 -2.73
N ARG A 457 19.67 17.44 -1.62
CA ARG A 457 20.28 17.93 -0.37
C ARG A 457 21.15 16.84 0.26
N GLY A 458 22.15 17.24 1.04
CA GLY A 458 23.13 16.32 1.65
C GLY A 458 24.12 15.73 0.63
N GLU A 459 24.99 14.84 1.09
CA GLU A 459 26.02 14.21 0.26
C GLU A 459 25.83 12.69 0.24
N ALA A 460 25.69 12.14 -0.98
CA ALA A 460 25.63 10.71 -1.24
C ALA A 460 26.06 10.42 -2.68
N GLU A 461 26.62 9.25 -2.90
CA GLU A 461 26.99 8.79 -4.25
C GLU A 461 25.74 8.33 -5.00
N LEU A 462 25.50 8.87 -6.20
CA LEU A 462 24.25 8.68 -6.94
C LEU A 462 23.98 7.21 -7.30
N ARG A 463 24.99 6.41 -7.68
CA ARG A 463 24.81 4.99 -8.01
C ARG A 463 24.37 4.19 -6.80
N THR A 464 24.87 4.54 -5.61
CA THR A 464 24.45 3.98 -4.33
C THR A 464 22.98 4.28 -4.07
N VAL A 465 22.55 5.54 -4.25
CA VAL A 465 21.14 5.92 -4.14
C VAL A 465 20.27 5.17 -5.15
N MET A 466 20.70 5.07 -6.41
CA MET A 466 19.96 4.34 -7.44
C MET A 466 19.86 2.83 -7.15
N ARG A 467 20.92 2.22 -6.61
CA ARG A 467 20.91 0.82 -6.17
C ARG A 467 19.91 0.60 -5.04
N ASP A 468 19.93 1.49 -4.05
CA ASP A 468 19.02 1.43 -2.91
C ASP A 468 17.56 1.61 -3.37
N VAL A 469 17.29 2.56 -4.26
CA VAL A 469 15.97 2.76 -4.89
C VAL A 469 15.53 1.50 -5.65
N LEU A 470 16.42 0.89 -6.44
CA LEU A 470 16.10 -0.34 -7.17
C LEU A 470 15.76 -1.50 -6.20
N ALA A 471 16.48 -1.64 -5.09
CA ALA A 471 16.21 -2.64 -4.06
C ALA A 471 14.86 -2.42 -3.37
N LEU A 472 14.53 -1.18 -3.02
CA LEU A 472 13.26 -0.81 -2.39
C LEU A 472 12.04 -1.07 -3.27
N THR A 473 12.21 -1.27 -4.58
CA THR A 473 11.10 -1.70 -5.47
C THR A 473 10.70 -3.17 -5.27
N LYS A 474 11.49 -3.97 -4.57
CA LYS A 474 11.19 -5.38 -4.28
C LYS A 474 10.51 -5.62 -2.93
N ILE A 475 10.34 -4.57 -2.13
CA ILE A 475 9.65 -4.65 -0.85
C ILE A 475 8.16 -4.36 -1.04
N ASN A 476 7.43 -5.39 -1.46
CA ASN A 476 5.97 -5.38 -1.47
C ASN A 476 5.39 -6.76 -1.12
N PHE A 477 5.14 -6.94 0.17
CA PHE A 477 4.61 -8.20 0.72
C PHE A 477 3.16 -8.49 0.32
N ASN A 478 2.43 -7.52 -0.26
CA ASN A 478 1.04 -7.71 -0.68
C ASN A 478 0.90 -8.32 -2.09
N THR A 479 1.94 -8.29 -2.92
CA THR A 479 1.82 -8.69 -4.34
C THR A 479 2.67 -9.90 -4.72
N CYS A 480 3.76 -10.17 -3.99
CA CYS A 480 4.70 -11.24 -4.34
C CYS A 480 5.06 -11.25 -5.85
N LEU A 481 5.16 -10.05 -6.43
CA LEU A 481 5.63 -9.84 -7.80
C LEU A 481 7.15 -9.73 -7.80
N PHE A 482 7.77 -9.78 -8.99
CA PHE A 482 9.22 -9.64 -9.10
C PHE A 482 9.70 -8.28 -8.60
N ASN A 483 8.97 -7.23 -8.96
CA ASN A 483 9.21 -5.87 -8.51
C ASN A 483 7.96 -5.02 -8.70
N ASP A 484 7.90 -3.89 -8.00
CA ASP A 484 7.09 -2.75 -8.37
C ASP A 484 7.90 -1.76 -9.24
N ARG A 485 7.20 -0.84 -9.91
CA ARG A 485 7.86 0.25 -10.64
C ARG A 485 8.48 1.27 -9.68
N GLU A 486 7.72 1.73 -8.70
CA GLU A 486 8.17 2.71 -7.72
C GLU A 486 8.72 2.02 -6.46
N PRO A 487 9.73 2.59 -5.80
CA PRO A 487 10.21 2.07 -4.52
C PRO A 487 9.11 2.18 -3.46
N VAL A 488 9.12 1.28 -2.48
CA VAL A 488 8.11 1.23 -1.40
C VAL A 488 7.90 2.58 -0.69
N THR A 489 8.98 3.35 -0.53
CA THR A 489 9.00 4.71 0.05
C THR A 489 8.19 5.75 -0.73
N ILE A 490 7.90 5.51 -2.01
CA ILE A 490 7.12 6.41 -2.86
C ILE A 490 5.76 5.79 -3.21
N ARG A 491 5.76 4.50 -3.57
CA ARG A 491 4.56 3.78 -4.03
C ARG A 491 3.38 3.88 -3.07
N PHE A 492 3.64 3.63 -1.79
CA PHE A 492 2.58 3.56 -0.78
C PHE A 492 2.31 4.90 -0.11
N ALA A 493 3.15 5.90 -0.36
CA ALA A 493 3.05 7.21 0.24
C ALA A 493 1.66 7.81 -0.07
N ASP A 494 1.27 7.83 -1.34
CA ASP A 494 -0.05 8.30 -1.75
C ASP A 494 -1.20 7.48 -1.16
N ALA A 495 -1.09 6.15 -1.16
CA ALA A 495 -2.13 5.26 -0.67
C ALA A 495 -2.37 5.42 0.85
N ILE A 496 -1.30 5.65 1.62
CA ILE A 496 -1.36 5.94 3.05
C ILE A 496 -1.97 7.31 3.29
N GLY A 497 -1.48 8.33 2.58
CA GLY A 497 -2.01 9.68 2.70
C GLY A 497 -3.52 9.70 2.44
N ASP A 498 -3.99 9.01 1.40
CA ASP A 498 -5.40 8.91 1.08
C ASP A 498 -6.21 8.22 2.19
N ILE A 499 -5.66 7.21 2.87
CA ILE A 499 -6.33 6.56 4.01
C ILE A 499 -6.39 7.52 5.21
N LEU A 500 -5.32 8.26 5.50
CA LEU A 500 -5.24 9.15 6.66
C LEU A 500 -6.19 10.35 6.58
N VAL A 501 -6.66 10.72 5.38
CA VAL A 501 -7.66 11.78 5.16
C VAL A 501 -9.07 11.26 4.92
N ALA A 502 -9.27 9.93 4.84
CA ALA A 502 -10.56 9.35 4.46
C ALA A 502 -11.61 9.34 5.57
N ALA A 503 -11.20 9.55 6.81
CA ALA A 503 -12.05 9.69 7.97
C ALA A 503 -11.42 10.65 8.99
N PRO A 504 -12.21 11.32 9.83
CA PRO A 504 -11.69 12.01 11.01
C PRO A 504 -10.89 11.03 11.87
N LEU A 505 -9.65 11.42 12.20
CA LEU A 505 -8.74 10.63 13.02
C LEU A 505 -8.32 11.49 14.20
N GLU A 506 -8.62 11.01 15.40
CA GLU A 506 -8.15 11.58 16.66
C GLU A 506 -6.69 11.14 16.89
N GLY A 507 -5.78 12.12 17.01
CA GLY A 507 -4.35 11.89 17.30
C GLY A 507 -3.45 11.61 16.09
N GLU A 508 -2.18 11.35 16.39
CA GLU A 508 -1.10 11.05 15.44
C GLU A 508 -0.69 9.58 15.58
N PRO A 509 -1.44 8.63 14.97
CA PRO A 509 -1.13 7.21 15.11
C PRO A 509 0.26 6.91 14.51
N MET A 510 1.09 6.24 15.30
CA MET A 510 2.32 5.58 14.87
C MET A 510 2.03 4.09 14.80
N LEU A 511 1.84 3.58 13.57
CA LEU A 511 1.40 2.20 13.36
C LEU A 511 2.28 1.49 12.33
N PRO A 512 2.53 0.18 12.52
CA PRO A 512 3.15 -0.66 11.51
C PRO A 512 2.47 -0.56 10.14
N PHE A 513 3.24 -0.73 9.09
CA PHE A 513 2.78 -0.58 7.71
C PHE A 513 1.61 -1.51 7.34
N LYS A 514 1.48 -2.68 7.98
CA LYS A 514 0.40 -3.67 7.75
C LYS A 514 -1.02 -3.13 7.96
N PHE A 515 -1.21 -2.07 8.74
CA PHE A 515 -2.54 -1.46 8.96
C PHE A 515 -3.07 -0.75 7.72
N TYR A 516 -2.18 -0.20 6.89
CA TYR A 516 -2.53 0.63 5.75
C TYR A 516 -2.66 -0.15 4.44
N ILE A 517 -1.94 -1.27 4.32
CA ILE A 517 -1.78 -1.96 3.04
C ILE A 517 -2.76 -3.11 2.80
#